data_AF-A0A919NUQ9-F1
#
_entry.id   AF-A0A919NUQ9-F1
#
_cell.length_a   1.000
_cell.length_b   1.000
_cell.length_c   1.000
_cell.angle_alpha   90.00
_cell.angle_beta   90.00
_cell.angle_gamma   90.00
#
_symmetry.space_group_name_H-M   'P 1'
#
loop_
_entity.id
_entity.type
_entity.pdbx_description
1 polymer ?
#
loop_
_entity_poly.entity_id
_entity_poly.type
_entity_poly.pdbx_seq_one_letter_code
_entity_poly.pdbx_strand_id
1 'polypeptide(L)' 'MRDRGELRADADLDELSLALLTALQGGTLLSQTWRDTRPLRAALNAALAYVWSFAPSR' A
#
# COMPACT_ATOMS: atom_id res chain seq x y z
N MET A 1 -10.91 6.46 2.73
CA MET A 1 -9.88 6.98 3.65
C MET A 1 -9.89 8.51 3.66
N ARG A 2 -9.75 9.20 2.52
CA ARG A 2 -9.84 10.67 2.44
C ARG A 2 -11.15 11.26 2.95
N ASP A 3 -12.30 10.79 2.48
CA ASP A 3 -13.61 11.34 2.87
C ASP A 3 -13.96 11.11 4.35
N ARG A 4 -13.25 10.18 5.01
CA ARG A 4 -13.34 9.93 6.45
C ARG A 4 -12.33 10.75 7.27
N GLY A 5 -11.54 11.60 6.62
CA GLY A 5 -10.48 12.39 7.24
C GLY A 5 -9.25 11.60 7.67
N GLU A 6 -9.07 10.36 7.18
CA GLU A 6 -7.94 9.50 7.57
C GLU A 6 -6.67 9.77 6.75
N LEU A 7 -6.77 10.56 5.68
CA LEU A 7 -5.65 11.01 4.84
C LEU A 7 -5.72 12.52 4.68
N ARG A 8 -4.54 13.15 4.56
CA ARG A 8 -4.41 14.58 4.21
C ARG A 8 -5.13 14.90 2.90
N ALA A 9 -5.60 16.14 2.78
CA ALA A 9 -6.33 16.61 1.60
C ALA A 9 -5.48 16.62 0.32
N ASP A 10 -4.15 16.77 0.46
CA ASP A 10 -3.19 16.79 -0.64
C ASP A 10 -2.61 15.41 -0.98
N ALA A 11 -3.11 14.34 -0.36
CA ALA A 11 -2.74 12.98 -0.73
C ALA A 11 -3.25 12.65 -2.13
N ASP A 12 -2.33 12.24 -3.01
CA ASP A 12 -2.66 11.75 -4.36
C ASP A 12 -3.28 10.34 -4.25
N LEU A 13 -4.61 10.27 -4.42
CA LEU A 13 -5.33 9.01 -4.26
C LEU A 13 -5.08 8.02 -5.39
N ASP A 14 -4.79 8.51 -6.59
CA ASP A 14 -4.55 7.65 -7.74
C ASP A 14 -3.20 6.94 -7.57
N GLU A 15 -2.17 7.68 -7.16
CA GLU A 15 -0.85 7.13 -6.87
C GLU A 15 -0.88 6.15 -5.69
N LEU A 16 -1.56 6.50 -4.59
CA LEU A 16 -1.68 5.61 -3.42
C LEU A 16 -2.42 4.31 -3.76
N SER A 17 -3.45 4.39 -4.60
CA SER A 17 -4.21 3.23 -5.05
C SER A 17 -3.39 2.36 -5.99
N LEU A 18 -2.65 2.96 -6.92
CA LEU A 18 -1.75 2.26 -7.83
C LEU A 18 -0.62 1.56 -7.08
N ALA A 19 -0.02 2.21 -6.07
CA ALA A 19 1.02 1.62 -5.23
C ALA A 19 0.52 0.37 -4.49
N LEU A 20 -0.67 0.42 -3.88
CA LEU A 20 -1.29 -0.73 -3.22
C LEU A 20 -1.58 -1.88 -4.19
N LEU A 21 -2.17 -1.57 -5.35
CA LEU A 21 -2.49 -2.56 -6.38
C LEU A 21 -1.22 -3.23 -6.91
N THR A 22 -0.17 -2.46 -7.16
CA THR A 22 1.13 -2.96 -7.64
C THR A 22 1.80 -3.83 -6.58
N ALA A 23 1.79 -3.42 -5.31
CA ALA A 23 2.33 -4.21 -4.22
C ALA A 23 1.60 -5.55 -4.06
N LEU A 24 0.27 -5.56 -4.19
CA LEU A 24 -0.53 -6.77 -4.19
C LEU A 24 -0.16 -7.69 -5.37
N GLN A 25 -0.11 -7.16 -6.58
CA GLN A 25 0.17 -7.95 -7.79
C GLN A 25 1.59 -8.50 -7.80
N GLY A 26 2.61 -7.66 -7.61
CA GLY A 26 4.01 -8.08 -7.58
C GLY A 26 4.34 -8.98 -6.39
N GLY A 27 3.76 -8.67 -5.22
CA GLY A 27 3.87 -9.50 -4.02
C GLY A 27 3.29 -10.89 -4.23
N THR A 28 2.10 -10.99 -4.85
CA THR A 28 1.45 -12.27 -5.15
C THR A 28 2.26 -13.08 -6.16
N LEU A 29 2.77 -12.44 -7.22
CA LEU A 29 3.62 -13.09 -8.22
C LEU A 29 4.85 -13.73 -7.59
N LEU A 30 5.58 -12.99 -6.75
CA LEU A 30 6.76 -13.50 -6.05
C LEU A 30 6.39 -14.58 -5.03
N SER A 31 5.28 -14.41 -4.32
CA SER A 31 4.80 -15.40 -3.36
C SER A 31 4.46 -16.74 -4.01
N GLN A 32 3.86 -16.71 -5.20
CA GLN A 32 3.59 -17.93 -5.98
C GLN A 32 4.88 -18.55 -6.52
N THR A 33 5.78 -17.72 -7.04
CA THR A 33 7.07 -18.17 -7.60
C THR A 33 7.93 -18.86 -6.55
N TRP A 34 8.01 -18.30 -5.35
CA TRP A 34 8.84 -18.83 -4.25
C TRP A 34 8.08 -19.79 -3.33
N ARG A 35 6.77 -19.97 -3.53
CA ARG A 35 5.87 -20.74 -2.66
C ARG A 35 5.97 -20.30 -1.19
N ASP A 36 5.98 -18.98 -1.00
CA ASP A 36 6.21 -18.35 0.29
C ASP A 36 5.37 -17.07 0.41
N THR A 37 4.73 -16.83 1.55
CA THR A 37 3.89 -15.63 1.76
C THR A 37 4.70 -14.39 2.16
N ARG A 38 5.99 -14.54 2.50
CA ARG A 38 6.84 -13.43 2.93
C ARG A 38 6.92 -12.27 1.91
N PRO A 39 7.07 -12.48 0.59
CA PRO A 39 7.13 -11.39 -0.39
C PRO A 39 5.86 -10.53 -0.41
N LEU A 40 4.67 -11.14 -0.48
CA LEU A 40 3.41 -10.40 -0.45
C LEU A 40 3.26 -9.59 0.83
N ARG A 41 3.59 -10.18 1.99
CA ARG A 41 3.53 -9.50 3.28
C ARG A 41 4.46 -8.28 3.32
N ALA A 42 5.70 -8.44 2.84
CA ALA A 42 6.68 -7.36 2.81
C ALA A 42 6.22 -6.21 1.89
N ALA A 43 5.72 -6.53 0.69
CA ALA A 43 5.24 -5.55 -0.28
C ALA A 43 4.02 -4.77 0.26
N LEU A 44 3.03 -5.46 0.81
CA LEU A 44 1.85 -4.80 1.38
C LEU A 44 2.19 -3.95 2.61
N ASN A 45 3.08 -4.42 3.49
CA ASN A 45 3.53 -3.62 4.63
C ASN A 45 4.20 -2.31 4.18
N ALA A 46 5.04 -2.36 3.16
CA ALA A 46 5.68 -1.17 2.61
C ALA A 46 4.67 -0.20 1.98
N ALA A 47 3.72 -0.71 1.18
CA ALA A 47 2.68 0.12 0.57
C ALA A 47 1.74 0.75 1.63
N LEU A 48 1.37 0.01 2.67
CA LEU A 48 0.58 0.55 3.78
C LEU A 48 1.35 1.61 4.58
N ALA A 49 2.64 1.40 4.84
CA ALA A 49 3.48 2.41 5.47
C ALA A 49 3.55 3.69 4.63
N TYR A 50 3.62 3.55 3.30
CA TYR A 50 3.56 4.70 2.39
C TYR A 50 2.22 5.43 2.50
N VAL A 51 1.08 4.72 2.47
CA VAL A 51 -0.25 5.33 2.66
C VAL A 51 -0.34 6.04 4.02
N TRP A 52 0.16 5.44 5.09
CA TRP A 52 0.14 6.05 6.43
C TRP A 52 1.02 7.27 6.57
N SER A 53 2.03 7.45 5.71
CA SER A 53 2.81 8.68 5.68
C SER A 53 1.98 9.92 5.29
N PHE A 54 0.79 9.70 4.70
CA PHE A 54 -0.19 10.74 4.38
C PHE A 54 -1.31 10.86 5.42
N ALA A 55 -1.23 10.17 6.55
CA ALA A 55 -2.16 10.38 7.64
C ALA A 55 -2.07 11.84 8.15
N PRO A 56 -3.17 12.45 8.60
CA PRO A 56 -3.14 13.79 9.19
C PRO A 56 -2.18 13.85 10.38
N SER A 57 -1.44 14.95 10.49
CA SER A 57 -0.73 15.29 11.72
C SER A 57 -1.77 15.50 12.82
N ARG A 58 -1.62 14.79 13.94
CA ARG A 58 -2.53 14.85 15.08
C ARG A 58 -2.44 16.17 15.82
#